data_AF-A0A6B0WEM5-F1
#
_entry.id   AF-A0A6B0WEM5-F1
#
_cell.length_a   1.000
_cell.length_b   1.000
_cell.length_c   1.000
_cell.angle_alpha   90.00
_cell.angle_beta   90.00
_cell.angle_gamma   90.00
#
_symmetry.space_group_name_H-M   'P 1'
#
loop_
_entity.id
_entity.type
_entity.pdbx_description
1 polymer ?
#
loop_
_entity_poly.entity_id
_entity_poly.type
_entity_poly.pdbx_seq_one_letter_code
_entity_poly.pdbx_strand_id
1 'polypeptide(L)' 'IGDSTSNVIAPMMSYFALIVAFFERYDKTSGIGTVVATMLPYTVVFLACWSVMLVIWMLLGLPVGPGAGLYL' A
#
# COMPACT_ATOMS: atom_id res chain seq x y z
N ILE A 1 -5.32 1.76 6.63
CA ILE A 1 -5.28 2.04 5.17
C ILE A 1 -3.96 2.71 4.80
N GLY A 2 -3.71 3.96 5.22
CA GLY A 2 -2.50 4.71 4.85
C GLY A 2 -1.18 3.96 5.14
N ASP A 3 -0.96 3.58 6.40
CA ASP A 3 0.25 2.84 6.84
C ASP A 3 0.57 1.63 5.95
N SER A 4 -0.44 0.77 5.74
CA SER A 4 -0.30 -0.43 4.92
C SER A 4 0.03 -0.13 3.46
N THR A 5 -0.52 0.94 2.87
CA THR A 5 -0.24 1.32 1.48
C THR A 5 1.16 1.88 1.27
N SER A 6 1.69 2.63 2.24
CA SER A 6 3.03 3.23 2.18
C SER A 6 4.15 2.25 2.51
N ASN A 7 3.87 1.16 3.21
CA ASN A 7 4.85 0.14 3.57
C ASN A 7 5.52 -0.52 2.34
N VAL A 8 4.85 -0.54 1.18
CA VAL A 8 5.43 -1.13 -0.05
C VAL A 8 6.60 -0.30 -0.62
N ILE A 9 6.59 1.02 -0.40
CA ILE A 9 7.62 1.94 -0.90
C ILE A 9 8.62 2.36 0.17
N ALA A 10 8.40 1.95 1.43
CA ALA A 10 9.25 2.34 2.56
C ALA A 10 10.58 1.55 2.53
N PRO A 11 11.74 2.20 2.35
CA PRO A 11 13.03 1.50 2.32
C PRO A 11 13.41 0.88 3.66
N MET A 12 12.80 1.37 4.75
CA MET A 12 13.05 0.89 6.11
C MET A 12 12.19 -0.33 6.50
N MET A 13 11.37 -0.86 5.59
CA MET A 13 10.67 -2.12 5.84
C MET A 13 11.66 -3.28 5.92
N SER A 14 11.50 -4.15 6.92
CA SER A 14 12.42 -5.27 7.19
C SER A 14 12.63 -6.22 6.00
N TYR A 15 11.69 -6.26 5.05
CA TYR A 15 11.75 -7.10 3.85
C TYR A 15 12.30 -6.40 2.60
N PHE A 16 12.58 -5.09 2.66
CA PHE A 16 12.93 -4.29 1.49
C PHE A 16 14.20 -4.80 0.78
N ALA A 17 15.26 -5.09 1.54
CA ALA A 17 16.52 -5.62 0.99
C ALA A 17 16.33 -6.98 0.29
N LEU A 18 15.46 -7.85 0.83
CA LEU A 18 15.14 -9.14 0.21
C LEU A 18 14.43 -8.95 -1.13
N ILE A 19 13.46 -8.02 -1.18
CA ILE A 19 12.72 -7.71 -2.42
C ILE A 19 13.66 -7.19 -3.51
N VAL A 20 14.58 -6.27 -3.15
CA VAL A 20 15.58 -5.74 -4.10
C VAL A 20 16.50 -6.86 -4.60
N ALA A 21 16.99 -7.74 -3.73
CA ALA A 21 17.83 -8.89 -4.15
C ALA A 21 17.08 -9.86 -5.09
N PHE A 22 15.78 -10.07 -4.87
CA PHE A 22 14.94 -10.83 -5.80
C PHE A 22 14.77 -10.10 -7.13
N PHE A 23 14.57 -8.78 -7.13
CA PHE A 23 14.45 -7.98 -8.35
C PHE A 23 15.75 -8.00 -9.16
N GLU A 24 16.90 -7.81 -8.51
CA GLU A 24 18.23 -7.87 -9.12
C GLU A 24 18.53 -9.23 -9.78
N ARG A 25 17.95 -10.31 -9.26
CA ARG A 25 18.08 -11.65 -9.87
C ARG A 25 17.48 -11.71 -11.27
N TYR A 26 16.39 -10.99 -11.53
CA TYR A 26 15.70 -10.97 -12.82
C TYR A 26 16.16 -9.81 -13.70
N ASP A 27 16.52 -8.67 -13.12
CA ASP A 27 17.06 -7.51 -13.82
C ASP A 27 18.27 -6.94 -13.05
N LYS A 28 19.46 -7.21 -13.57
CA LYS A 28 20.74 -6.80 -12.95
C LYS A 28 20.98 -5.28 -12.95
N THR A 29 20.15 -4.50 -13.64
CA THR A 29 20.22 -3.03 -13.63
C THR A 29 19.24 -2.40 -12.65
N SER A 30 18.33 -3.19 -12.09
CA SER A 30 17.34 -2.74 -11.11
C SER A 30 18.00 -2.51 -9.76
N GLY A 31 17.93 -1.28 -9.24
CA GLY A 31 18.34 -0.94 -7.87
C GLY A 31 17.16 -0.57 -6.99
N ILE A 32 17.47 -0.06 -5.79
CA ILE A 32 16.51 0.48 -4.80
C ILE A 32 15.52 1.45 -5.47
N GLY A 33 16.03 2.39 -6.28
CA GLY A 33 15.21 3.38 -6.96
C GLY A 33 14.26 2.78 -8.00
N THR A 34 14.68 1.74 -8.72
CA THR A 34 13.86 1.04 -9.73
C THR A 34 12.70 0.29 -9.07
N VAL A 35 12.96 -0.37 -7.94
CA VAL A 35 11.93 -1.06 -7.15
C VAL A 35 10.93 -0.05 -6.59
N VAL A 36 11.39 1.05 -6.01
CA VAL A 36 10.49 2.08 -5.48
C VAL A 36 9.67 2.74 -6.60
N ALA A 37 10.30 3.08 -7.74
CA ALA A 37 9.62 3.72 -8.86
C ALA A 37 8.57 2.80 -9.52
N THR A 38 8.83 1.49 -9.60
CA THR A 38 7.88 0.51 -10.13
C THR A 38 6.71 0.28 -9.16
N MET A 39 6.95 0.35 -7.85
CA MET A 39 5.89 0.18 -6.83
C MET A 39 5.09 1.45 -6.54
N LEU A 40 5.64 2.63 -6.82
CA LEU A 40 4.97 3.92 -6.62
C LEU A 40 3.57 4.01 -7.27
N PRO A 41 3.37 3.70 -8.58
CA PRO A 41 2.04 3.74 -9.17
C PRO A 41 1.07 2.75 -8.51
N TYR A 42 1.54 1.58 -8.08
CA TYR A 42 0.73 0.61 -7.34
C TYR A 42 0.26 1.17 -6.00
N THR A 43 1.16 1.79 -5.22
CA THR A 43 0.80 2.43 -3.95
C THR A 43 -0.24 3.51 -4.14
N VAL A 44 -0.12 4.36 -5.16
CA VAL A 44 -1.08 5.45 -5.43
C VAL A 44 -2.45 4.89 -5.80
N VAL A 45 -2.51 3.93 -6.73
CA VAL A 45 -3.78 3.32 -7.15
C VAL A 45 -4.43 2.58 -5.99
N PHE A 46 -3.67 1.82 -5.22
CA PHE A 46 -4.18 1.07 -4.08
C PHE A 46 -4.69 1.99 -2.97
N LEU A 47 -3.96 3.08 -2.67
CA LEU A 47 -4.40 4.10 -1.72
C LEU A 47 -5.70 4.77 -2.18
N ALA A 48 -5.81 5.12 -3.46
CA ALA A 48 -7.01 5.75 -4.02
C ALA A 48 -8.21 4.79 -3.95
N CYS A 49 -8.06 3.57 -4.45
CA CYS A 49 -9.12 2.56 -4.41
C CYS A 49 -9.59 2.27 -2.98
N TRP A 50 -8.66 2.11 -2.03
CA TRP A 50 -9.01 1.76 -0.67
C TRP A 50 -9.61 2.94 0.10
N SER A 51 -9.16 4.16 -0.18
CA SER A 51 -9.79 5.40 0.31
C SER A 51 -11.22 5.53 -0.21
N VAL A 52 -11.45 5.32 -1.51
CA VAL A 52 -12.79 5.37 -2.12
C VAL A 52 -13.70 4.31 -1.50
N MET A 53 -13.20 3.08 -1.33
CA MET A 53 -13.94 2.02 -0.65
C MET A 53 -14.35 2.43 0.77
N LEU A 54 -13.44 3.04 1.55
CA LEU A 54 -13.74 3.51 2.90
C LEU A 54 -14.74 4.67 2.90
N VAL A 55 -14.65 5.61 1.95
CA VAL A 55 -15.64 6.69 1.80
C VAL A 55 -17.03 6.11 1.52
N ILE A 56 -17.15 5.17 0.58
CA ILE A 56 -18.42 4.50 0.28
C ILE A 56 -18.94 3.76 1.52
N TRP A 57 -18.07 3.08 2.25
CA TRP A 57 -18.43 2.36 3.49
C TRP A 57 -19.00 3.31 4.56
N MET A 58 -18.39 4.48 4.72
CA MET A 58 -18.86 5.51 5.66
C MET A 58 -20.20 6.10 5.24
N LEU A 59 -20.38 6.40 3.95
CA LEU A 59 -21.65 6.94 3.42
C LEU A 59 -22.81 5.96 3.57
N LEU A 60 -22.54 4.66 3.48
CA LEU A 60 -23.54 3.61 3.71
C LEU A 60 -23.83 3.37 5.20
N GLY A 61 -23.11 4.01 6.11
CA GLY A 61 -23.29 3.86 7.57
C GLY A 61 -23.05 2.45 8.08
N LEU A 62 -22.31 1.63 7.33
CA LEU A 62 -22.07 0.24 7.68
C LEU A 62 -21.16 0.16 8.92
N PRO A 63 -21.49 -0.64 9.94
CA PRO A 63 -20.64 -0.76 11.11
C PRO A 63 -19.25 -1.24 10.70
N VAL A 64 -18.20 -0.57 11.19
CA VAL A 64 -16.80 -0.97 10.95
C VAL A 64 -16.41 -2.19 11.78
N GLY A 65 -17.25 -2.57 12.74
CA GLY A 65 -17.12 -3.75 13.57
C GLY A 65 -18.36 -4.00 14.44
N PRO A 66 -18.43 -5.15 15.13
CA PRO A 66 -19.55 -5.47 16.01
C PRO A 66 -19.70 -4.41 17.11
N GLY A 67 -20.87 -3.77 17.21
CA GLY A 67 -21.11 -2.67 18.15
C GLY A 67 -20.40 -1.35 17.83
N ALA A 68 -19.62 -1.29 16.74
CA ALA A 68 -18.92 -0.10 16.27
C ALA A 68 -19.70 0.55 15.11
N GLY A 69 -20.88 1.06 15.42
CA GLY A 69 -21.64 1.90 14.51
C GLY A 69 -20.85 3.17 14.15
N LEU A 70 -20.88 3.55 12.89
CA LEU A 70 -20.27 4.79 12.42
C LEU A 70 -21.18 5.97 12.79
N TYR A 71 -20.69 6.84 13.66
CA TYR A 71 -21.27 8.17 13.87
C TYR A 71 -20.52 9.14 12.96
N LEU A 72 -21.25 9.75 12.02
CA LEU A 72 -20.72 10.65 10.99
C LEU A 72 -20.86 12.11 11.44
#